data_AF-A0A1I5YL74-F1
#
_entry.id   AF-A0A1I5YL74-F1
#
_cell.length_a   1.000
_cell.length_b   1.000
_cell.length_c   1.000
_cell.angle_alpha   90.00
_cell.angle_beta   90.00
_cell.angle_gamma   90.00
#
_symmetry.space_group_name_H-M   'P 1'
#
loop_
_entity.id
_entity.type
_entity.pdbx_description
1 polymer ?
#
loop_
_entity_poly.entity_id
_entity_poly.type
_entity_poly.pdbx_seq_one_letter_code
_entity_poly.pdbx_strand_id
1 'polypeptide(L)'
;MFEDREYFYIGDRNKSTNGNKNIDGIWKSVLKYGVLTASHFEARFPDDPALSEGKDEFLQLPKISVEPWSGMKRAVTVKGEMTSETRTLFLRIIDSEDIRLWNFVLFRDGKKLLSVSDCNDRIVTEHFAKEFMEKLFHRWFEAIPEPEIKPQEGETGEFLEILREMTQEIVSMLERDQSIHG
;
A
#
# COMPACT_ATOMS: atom_id res chain seq x y z
N MET A 1 8.93 -15.58 21.24
CA MET A 1 9.52 -14.63 20.27
C MET A 1 8.67 -14.71 19.02
N PHE A 2 7.91 -13.67 18.71
CA PHE A 2 7.30 -13.57 17.38
C PHE A 2 8.42 -13.12 16.46
N GLU A 3 8.77 -13.94 15.47
CA GLU A 3 9.65 -13.50 14.39
C GLU A 3 9.00 -12.28 13.75
N ASP A 4 9.70 -11.14 13.79
CA ASP A 4 9.27 -9.91 13.14
C ASP A 4 8.97 -10.23 11.67
N ARG A 5 7.69 -10.17 11.29
CA ARG A 5 7.28 -10.45 9.91
C ARG A 5 7.76 -9.30 9.03
N GLU A 6 8.89 -9.51 8.37
CA GLU A 6 9.54 -8.51 7.52
C GLU A 6 8.68 -8.09 6.30
N TYR A 7 7.71 -8.93 5.90
CA TYR A 7 6.90 -8.74 4.69
C TYR A 7 5.40 -8.99 4.92
N PHE A 8 4.57 -8.14 4.33
CA PHE A 8 3.11 -8.17 4.38
C PHE A 8 2.53 -8.36 2.98
N TYR A 9 1.54 -9.23 2.86
CA TYR A 9 0.75 -9.38 1.64
C TYR A 9 -0.36 -8.32 1.62
N ILE A 10 -0.56 -7.65 0.48
CA ILE A 10 -1.60 -6.64 0.28
C ILE A 10 -2.48 -7.04 -0.90
N GLY A 11 -3.64 -7.62 -0.60
CA GLY A 11 -4.62 -7.99 -1.61
C GLY A 11 -5.65 -8.95 -1.05
N ASP A 12 -6.63 -9.31 -1.88
CA ASP A 12 -7.63 -10.29 -1.49
C ASP A 12 -7.10 -11.69 -1.77
N ARG A 13 -6.65 -12.39 -0.72
CA ARG A 13 -6.04 -13.73 -0.85
C ARG A 13 -7.09 -14.81 -1.14
N ASN A 14 -8.37 -14.50 -0.93
CA ASN A 14 -9.50 -15.38 -1.16
C ASN A 14 -10.49 -14.72 -2.13
N LYS A 15 -10.50 -15.14 -3.40
CA LYS A 15 -11.63 -14.89 -4.32
C LYS A 15 -12.90 -15.66 -3.90
N SER A 16 -13.24 -15.63 -2.63
CA SER A 16 -14.49 -16.15 -2.09
C SER A 16 -14.86 -15.31 -0.89
N THR A 17 -15.52 -14.19 -1.15
CA THR A 17 -16.72 -13.75 -0.45
C THR A 17 -17.11 -12.41 -1.04
N ASN A 18 -18.40 -12.12 -1.01
CA ASN A 18 -18.98 -10.81 -1.27
C ASN A 18 -18.48 -9.77 -0.25
N GLY A 19 -17.17 -9.48 -0.24
CA GLY A 19 -16.50 -8.52 0.61
C GLY A 19 -16.45 -7.15 -0.06
N ASN A 20 -16.53 -6.10 0.75
CA ASN A 20 -16.63 -4.69 0.33
C ASN A 20 -15.71 -4.32 -0.85
N LYS A 21 -16.33 -3.96 -1.99
CA LYS A 21 -15.70 -3.38 -3.20
C LYS A 21 -14.85 -2.12 -2.94
N ASN A 22 -14.82 -1.60 -1.71
CA ASN A 22 -14.05 -0.41 -1.32
C ASN A 22 -12.57 -0.69 -1.02
N ILE A 23 -12.17 -1.93 -0.71
CA ILE A 23 -10.75 -2.26 -0.45
C ILE A 23 -9.97 -2.42 -1.77
N ASP A 24 -10.66 -2.60 -2.90
CA ASP A 24 -10.06 -2.68 -4.24
C ASP A 24 -9.29 -1.40 -4.63
N GLY A 25 -9.48 -0.28 -3.95
CA GLY A 25 -8.74 0.97 -4.21
C GLY A 25 -7.44 1.16 -3.42
N ILE A 26 -7.29 0.48 -2.26
CA ILE A 26 -6.16 0.76 -1.37
C ILE A 26 -4.85 0.27 -1.98
N TRP A 27 -4.85 -0.88 -2.64
CA TRP A 27 -3.64 -1.42 -3.26
C TRP A 27 -3.14 -0.54 -4.41
N LYS A 28 -4.03 0.04 -5.23
CA LYS A 28 -3.65 1.00 -6.27
C LYS A 28 -2.92 2.19 -5.64
N SER A 29 -3.45 2.67 -4.51
CA SER A 29 -2.84 3.78 -3.75
C SER A 29 -1.47 3.41 -3.18
N VAL A 30 -1.31 2.20 -2.63
CA VAL A 30 -0.03 1.66 -2.14
C VAL A 30 0.99 1.58 -3.27
N LEU A 31 0.62 1.04 -4.44
CA LEU A 31 1.53 0.93 -5.58
C LEU A 31 1.94 2.31 -6.11
N LYS A 32 0.97 3.24 -6.28
CA LYS A 32 1.28 4.61 -6.70
C LYS A 32 2.23 5.29 -5.71
N TYR A 33 2.00 5.12 -4.42
CA TYR A 33 2.90 5.65 -3.39
C TYR A 33 4.30 5.05 -3.49
N GLY A 34 4.40 3.74 -3.72
CA GLY A 34 5.68 3.05 -3.96
C GLY A 34 6.41 3.62 -5.17
N VAL A 35 5.71 3.81 -6.29
CA VAL A 35 6.27 4.39 -7.53
C VAL A 35 6.78 5.81 -7.31
N LEU A 36 6.00 6.64 -6.62
CA LEU A 36 6.36 8.04 -6.36
C LEU A 36 7.57 8.19 -5.45
N THR A 37 7.79 7.22 -4.56
CA THR A 37 8.81 7.31 -3.52
C THR A 37 9.99 6.37 -3.71
N ALA A 38 9.95 5.50 -4.71
CA ALA A 38 11.07 4.65 -5.06
C ALA A 38 12.19 5.45 -5.74
N SER A 39 13.41 4.99 -5.48
CA SER A 39 14.65 5.43 -6.12
C SER A 39 15.00 4.58 -7.34
N HIS A 40 14.69 3.28 -7.30
CA HIS A 40 15.07 2.30 -8.32
C HIS A 40 13.98 1.25 -8.52
N PHE A 41 14.02 0.57 -9.66
CA PHE A 41 13.14 -0.56 -9.98
C PHE A 41 13.92 -1.75 -10.55
N GLU A 42 13.31 -2.93 -10.41
CA GLU A 42 13.60 -4.11 -11.22
C GLU A 42 12.29 -4.62 -11.81
N ALA A 43 12.20 -4.74 -13.14
CA ALA A 43 11.07 -5.36 -13.84
C ALA A 43 11.54 -6.63 -14.53
N ARG A 44 10.82 -7.75 -14.34
CA ARG A 44 11.23 -9.07 -14.84
C ARG A 44 10.24 -9.55 -15.89
N PHE A 45 10.77 -9.93 -17.04
CA PHE A 45 10.02 -10.33 -18.21
C PHE A 45 10.42 -11.76 -18.60
N PRO A 46 9.50 -12.74 -18.51
CA PRO A 46 9.69 -14.09 -19.04
C PRO A 46 10.05 -14.10 -20.54
N ASP A 47 10.46 -15.25 -21.06
CA ASP A 47 10.54 -15.47 -22.52
C ASP A 47 9.19 -15.97 -23.07
N ASP A 48 8.11 -15.30 -22.68
CA ASP A 48 6.75 -15.59 -23.10
C ASP A 48 6.04 -14.28 -23.45
N PRO A 49 5.66 -14.06 -24.71
CA PRO A 49 4.93 -12.86 -25.13
C PRO A 49 3.64 -12.60 -24.34
N ALA A 50 2.95 -13.65 -23.88
CA ALA A 50 1.72 -13.50 -23.09
C ALA A 50 1.98 -12.94 -21.68
N LEU A 51 3.22 -13.04 -21.18
CA LEU A 51 3.63 -12.63 -19.84
C LEU A 51 4.64 -11.47 -19.84
N SER A 52 4.99 -10.97 -21.03
CA SER A 52 6.04 -9.94 -21.23
C SER A 52 5.49 -8.59 -21.64
N GLU A 53 4.22 -8.32 -21.30
CA GLU A 53 3.60 -7.04 -21.60
C GLU A 53 4.38 -5.88 -20.96
N GLY A 54 4.49 -4.76 -21.68
CA GLY A 54 5.27 -3.60 -21.24
C GLY A 54 6.78 -3.72 -21.48
N LYS A 55 7.31 -4.89 -21.85
CA LYS A 55 8.76 -5.12 -22.02
C LYS A 55 9.39 -4.11 -22.98
N ASP A 56 8.77 -3.87 -24.13
CA ASP A 56 9.33 -2.99 -25.15
C ASP A 56 9.40 -1.53 -24.67
N GLU A 57 8.40 -1.08 -23.91
CA GLU A 57 8.38 0.23 -23.28
C GLU A 57 9.47 0.38 -22.22
N PHE A 58 9.69 -0.67 -21.42
CA PHE A 58 10.76 -0.67 -20.42
C PHE A 58 12.16 -0.67 -21.06
N LEU A 59 12.33 -1.35 -22.20
CA LEU A 59 13.60 -1.37 -22.94
C LEU A 59 13.95 -0.02 -23.59
N GLN A 60 12.97 0.88 -23.75
CA GLN A 60 13.18 2.23 -24.28
C GLN A 60 13.49 3.27 -23.19
N LEU A 61 13.42 2.90 -21.91
CA LEU A 61 13.72 3.83 -20.82
C LEU A 61 15.20 4.23 -20.81
N PRO A 62 15.52 5.49 -20.47
CA PRO A 62 16.89 5.93 -20.35
C PRO A 62 17.58 5.28 -19.13
N LYS A 63 18.90 5.09 -19.21
CA LYS A 63 19.76 4.63 -18.09
C LYS A 63 19.32 3.31 -17.46
N ILE A 64 18.80 2.39 -18.26
CA ILE A 64 18.51 1.04 -17.81
C ILE A 64 19.72 0.12 -17.95
N SER A 65 19.76 -0.93 -17.12
CA SER A 65 20.56 -2.13 -17.36
C SER A 65 19.63 -3.31 -17.64
N VAL A 66 20.07 -4.20 -18.53
CA VAL A 66 19.35 -5.43 -18.87
C VAL A 66 20.24 -6.61 -18.56
N GLU A 67 19.74 -7.52 -17.74
CA GLU A 67 20.46 -8.69 -17.26
C GLU A 67 19.60 -9.96 -17.44
N PRO A 68 20.20 -11.15 -17.60
CA PRO A 68 19.45 -12.40 -17.55
C PRO A 68 18.72 -12.56 -16.21
N TRP A 69 17.45 -12.96 -16.23
CA TRP A 69 16.76 -13.31 -14.99
C TRP A 69 17.25 -14.69 -14.49
N SER A 70 17.99 -14.68 -13.38
CA SER A 70 18.48 -15.90 -12.76
C SER A 70 17.34 -16.88 -12.44
N GLY A 71 17.50 -18.13 -12.87
CA GLY A 71 16.52 -19.21 -12.66
C GLY A 71 15.47 -19.36 -13.76
N MET A 72 15.38 -18.45 -14.74
CA MET A 72 14.44 -18.56 -15.86
C MET A 72 15.15 -18.38 -17.21
N LYS A 73 15.14 -19.44 -18.02
CA LYS A 73 15.83 -19.46 -19.33
C LYS A 73 15.24 -18.39 -20.25
N ARG A 74 16.11 -17.62 -20.90
CA ARG A 74 15.78 -16.55 -21.88
C ARG A 74 14.94 -15.38 -21.34
N ALA A 75 14.62 -15.38 -20.05
CA ALA A 75 13.97 -14.27 -19.39
C ALA A 75 14.96 -13.17 -19.03
N VAL A 76 14.48 -11.93 -18.95
CA VAL A 76 15.31 -10.74 -18.69
C VAL A 76 14.81 -9.97 -17.48
N THR A 77 15.73 -9.32 -16.80
CA THR A 77 15.47 -8.31 -15.78
C THR A 77 15.93 -6.96 -16.32
N VAL A 78 15.03 -6.00 -16.37
CA VAL A 78 15.32 -4.59 -16.66
C VAL A 78 15.41 -3.85 -15.35
N LYS A 79 16.53 -3.18 -15.09
CA LYS A 79 16.75 -2.39 -13.88
C LYS A 79 17.02 -0.94 -14.26
N GLY A 80 16.65 -0.02 -13.39
CA GLY A 80 16.93 1.40 -13.64
C GLY A 80 16.57 2.30 -12.46
N GLU A 81 16.96 3.55 -12.59
CA GLU A 81 16.53 4.63 -11.69
C GLU A 81 15.06 4.96 -11.94
N MET A 82 14.35 5.35 -10.89
CA MET A 82 13.03 5.94 -11.00
C MET A 82 13.18 7.39 -11.50
N THR A 83 13.29 7.57 -12.82
CA THR A 83 13.22 8.88 -13.48
C THR A 83 11.78 9.37 -13.59
N SER A 84 11.57 10.59 -14.08
CA SER A 84 10.21 11.10 -14.36
C SER A 84 9.48 10.22 -15.39
N GLU A 85 10.16 9.83 -16.47
CA GLU A 85 9.62 8.98 -17.54
C GLU A 85 9.26 7.59 -17.02
N THR A 86 10.15 7.03 -16.19
CA THR A 86 9.94 5.71 -15.55
C THR A 86 8.72 5.75 -14.62
N ARG A 87 8.60 6.79 -13.79
CA ARG A 87 7.42 6.98 -12.93
C ARG A 87 6.15 7.11 -13.76
N THR A 88 6.17 7.89 -14.83
CA THR A 88 5.02 8.04 -15.74
C THR A 88 4.61 6.70 -16.35
N LEU A 89 5.56 5.87 -16.79
CA LEU A 89 5.27 4.54 -17.32
C LEU A 89 4.60 3.65 -16.27
N PHE A 90 5.17 3.55 -15.08
CA PHE A 90 4.59 2.75 -13.99
C PHE A 90 3.19 3.24 -13.58
N LEU A 91 2.99 4.56 -13.46
CA LEU A 91 1.68 5.12 -13.11
C LEU A 91 0.64 4.82 -14.18
N ARG A 92 1.00 4.96 -15.47
CA ARG A 92 0.12 4.59 -16.59
C ARG A 92 -0.29 3.12 -16.51
N ILE A 93 0.65 2.23 -16.20
CA ILE A 93 0.39 0.80 -16.05
C ILE A 93 -0.52 0.51 -14.86
N ILE A 94 -0.31 1.17 -13.71
CA ILE A 94 -1.15 0.98 -12.53
C ILE A 94 -2.58 1.49 -12.76
N ASP A 95 -2.73 2.56 -13.55
CA ASP A 95 -4.03 3.16 -13.87
C ASP A 95 -4.77 2.46 -15.01
N SER A 96 -4.03 1.84 -15.94
CA SER A 96 -4.59 1.00 -16.97
C SER A 96 -4.99 -0.36 -16.38
N GLU A 97 -6.20 -0.83 -16.67
CA GLU A 97 -6.57 -2.22 -16.37
C GLU A 97 -6.05 -3.20 -17.43
N ASP A 98 -5.47 -2.66 -18.51
CA ASP A 98 -5.06 -3.40 -19.69
C ASP A 98 -3.63 -3.93 -19.56
N ILE A 99 -2.70 -3.16 -18.97
CA ILE A 99 -1.29 -3.55 -18.88
C ILE A 99 -1.01 -4.30 -17.58
N ARG A 100 -0.63 -5.58 -17.67
CA ARG A 100 -0.30 -6.42 -16.51
C ARG A 100 1.18 -6.73 -16.45
N LEU A 101 1.93 -5.91 -15.70
CA LEU A 101 3.31 -6.24 -15.36
C LEU A 101 3.36 -7.49 -14.49
N TRP A 102 3.95 -8.54 -15.05
CA TRP A 102 4.05 -9.86 -14.44
C TRP A 102 4.81 -9.84 -13.11
N ASN A 103 5.98 -9.22 -13.09
CA ASN A 103 6.84 -9.21 -11.92
C ASN A 103 7.69 -7.93 -11.88
N PHE A 104 7.62 -7.20 -10.77
CA PHE A 104 8.50 -6.07 -10.52
C PHE A 104 8.75 -5.84 -9.03
N VAL A 105 9.86 -5.17 -8.74
CA VAL A 105 10.29 -4.80 -7.39
C VAL A 105 10.68 -3.33 -7.39
N LEU A 106 10.26 -2.59 -6.37
CA LEU A 106 10.63 -1.18 -6.18
C LEU A 106 11.53 -1.03 -4.96
N PHE A 107 12.52 -0.15 -5.07
CA PHE A 107 13.54 0.07 -4.05
C PHE A 107 13.69 1.55 -3.71
N ARG A 108 13.95 1.84 -2.43
CA ARG A 108 14.34 3.16 -1.94
C ARG A 108 15.63 3.01 -1.14
N ASP A 109 16.65 3.78 -1.51
CA ASP A 109 17.96 3.78 -0.83
C ASP A 109 18.56 2.37 -0.68
N GLY A 110 18.44 1.57 -1.75
CA GLY A 110 18.92 0.17 -1.79
C GLY A 110 18.06 -0.84 -1.02
N LYS A 111 17.00 -0.41 -0.34
CA LYS A 111 16.07 -1.28 0.39
C LYS A 111 14.81 -1.56 -0.43
N LYS A 112 14.34 -2.80 -0.40
CA LYS A 112 13.07 -3.19 -1.02
C LYS A 112 11.91 -2.49 -0.32
N LEU A 113 11.03 -1.85 -1.09
CA LEU A 113 9.76 -1.29 -0.59
C LEU A 113 8.63 -2.28 -0.80
N LEU A 114 8.47 -2.72 -2.05
CA LEU A 114 7.40 -3.60 -2.48
C LEU A 114 7.85 -4.47 -3.64
N SER A 115 7.14 -5.59 -3.82
CA SER A 115 7.22 -6.42 -5.01
C SER A 115 5.83 -6.85 -5.44
N VAL A 116 5.63 -6.92 -6.75
CA VAL A 116 4.51 -7.61 -7.37
C VAL A 116 5.06 -8.83 -8.09
N SER A 117 4.40 -9.97 -7.95
CA SER A 117 4.73 -11.23 -8.65
C SER A 117 3.45 -11.88 -9.16
N ASP A 118 3.53 -12.63 -10.26
CA ASP A 118 2.39 -13.33 -10.87
C ASP A 118 1.17 -12.39 -11.11
N CYS A 119 1.44 -11.12 -11.44
CA CYS A 119 0.48 -10.00 -11.57
C CYS A 119 -0.34 -9.66 -10.31
N ASN A 120 -0.44 -10.56 -9.34
CA ASN A 120 -1.43 -10.51 -8.25
C ASN A 120 -0.78 -10.54 -6.86
N ASP A 121 0.38 -11.20 -6.73
CA ASP A 121 1.09 -11.31 -5.45
C ASP A 121 1.80 -10.01 -5.13
N ARG A 122 1.09 -9.15 -4.40
CA ARG A 122 1.57 -7.84 -3.98
C ARG A 122 2.07 -7.95 -2.54
N ILE A 123 3.36 -7.77 -2.38
CA ILE A 123 4.06 -7.91 -1.10
C ILE A 123 4.77 -6.59 -0.80
N VAL A 124 4.62 -6.08 0.41
CA VAL A 124 5.33 -4.90 0.89
C VAL A 124 6.17 -5.22 2.11
N THR A 125 7.17 -4.39 2.41
CA THR A 125 7.87 -4.45 3.70
C THR A 125 7.03 -3.84 4.83
N GLU A 126 7.29 -4.27 6.06
CA GLU A 126 6.66 -3.69 7.25
C GLU A 126 6.83 -2.17 7.32
N HIS A 127 8.07 -1.71 7.12
CA HIS A 127 8.43 -0.30 7.17
C HIS A 127 7.62 0.51 6.17
N PHE A 128 7.53 0.04 4.92
CA PHE A 128 6.78 0.72 3.88
C PHE A 128 5.27 0.74 4.18
N ALA A 129 4.72 -0.36 4.71
CA ALA A 129 3.31 -0.41 5.10
C ALA A 129 2.99 0.60 6.21
N LYS A 130 3.82 0.66 7.26
CA LYS A 130 3.66 1.61 8.37
C LYS A 130 3.72 3.06 7.87
N GLU A 131 4.74 3.39 7.08
CA GLU A 131 4.93 4.72 6.50
C GLU A 131 3.71 5.13 5.64
N PHE A 132 3.23 4.23 4.77
CA PHE A 132 2.06 4.50 3.94
C PHE A 132 0.80 4.75 4.79
N MET A 133 0.57 3.92 5.82
CA MET A 133 -0.58 4.06 6.71
C MET A 133 -0.52 5.37 7.48
N GLU A 134 0.63 5.74 8.05
CA GLU A 134 0.82 7.03 8.73
C GLU A 134 0.47 8.20 7.81
N LYS A 135 0.95 8.19 6.56
CA LYS A 135 0.60 9.21 5.56
C LYS A 135 -0.88 9.22 5.21
N LEU A 136 -1.50 8.05 5.10
CA LEU A 136 -2.94 7.93 4.84
C LEU A 136 -3.76 8.49 6.01
N PHE A 137 -3.40 8.13 7.25
CA PHE A 137 -4.04 8.62 8.47
C PHE A 137 -3.94 10.16 8.59
N HIS A 138 -2.76 10.74 8.40
CA HIS A 138 -2.59 12.19 8.42
C HIS A 138 -3.42 12.92 7.35
N ARG A 139 -3.72 12.26 6.23
CA ARG A 139 -4.56 12.84 5.18
C ARG A 139 -6.05 12.73 5.46
N TRP A 140 -6.47 11.75 6.25
CA TRP A 140 -7.88 11.56 6.66
C TRP A 140 -8.26 12.40 7.88
N PHE A 141 -7.30 12.69 8.75
CA PHE A 141 -7.48 13.58 9.88
C PHE A 141 -6.74 14.88 9.60
N GLU A 142 -7.36 15.78 8.83
CA GLU A 142 -7.04 17.20 9.00
C GLU A 142 -7.39 17.55 10.45
N ALA A 143 -6.44 18.16 11.18
CA ALA A 143 -6.73 18.64 12.52
C ALA A 143 -7.95 19.57 12.43
N ILE A 144 -9.04 19.21 13.09
CA ILE A 144 -10.14 20.17 13.29
C ILE A 144 -9.47 21.32 14.04
N PRO A 145 -9.42 22.56 13.47
CA PRO A 145 -8.90 23.69 14.21
C PRO A 145 -9.64 23.72 15.54
N GLU A 146 -8.91 23.86 16.65
CA GLU A 146 -9.54 23.92 17.97
C GLU A 146 -10.75 24.83 17.86
N PRO A 147 -11.97 24.34 18.17
CA PRO A 147 -13.14 25.20 18.11
C PRO A 147 -12.79 26.41 18.97
N GLU A 148 -12.96 27.62 18.43
CA GLU A 148 -12.88 28.82 19.27
C GLU A 148 -13.95 28.65 20.34
N ILE A 149 -13.54 28.17 21.53
CA ILE A 149 -14.39 28.09 22.70
C ILE A 149 -14.59 29.54 23.10
N LYS A 150 -15.58 30.19 22.48
CA LYS A 150 -16.16 31.39 23.07
C LYS A 150 -16.70 30.93 24.41
N PRO A 151 -16.25 31.52 25.53
CA PRO A 151 -16.83 31.20 26.82
C PRO A 151 -18.30 31.62 26.79
N GLN A 152 -19.18 30.68 26.48
CA GLN A 152 -20.58 30.80 26.87
C GLN A 152 -20.60 30.50 28.36
N GLU A 153 -20.80 31.55 29.14
CA GLU A 153 -21.16 31.44 30.55
C GLU A 153 -22.40 30.54 30.65
N GLY A 154 -22.21 29.35 31.22
CA GLY A 154 -23.30 28.64 31.89
C GLY A 154 -23.86 27.38 31.22
N GLU A 155 -23.04 26.42 30.78
CA GLU A 155 -23.55 25.07 30.46
C GLU A 155 -22.49 23.94 30.59
N THR A 156 -21.45 24.12 31.42
CA THR A 156 -20.32 23.19 31.52
C THR A 156 -20.59 21.94 32.38
N GLY A 157 -21.69 21.89 33.15
CA GLY A 157 -21.98 20.77 34.04
C GLY A 157 -22.65 19.58 33.35
N GLU A 158 -23.69 19.85 32.57
CA GLU A 158 -24.58 18.84 32.00
C GLU A 158 -23.90 18.05 30.87
N PHE A 159 -23.14 18.74 30.01
CA PHE A 159 -22.40 18.12 28.92
C PHE A 159 -21.28 17.18 29.40
N LEU A 160 -20.61 17.52 30.51
CA LEU A 160 -19.57 16.68 31.10
C LEU A 160 -20.16 15.45 31.81
N GLU A 161 -21.35 15.56 32.40
CA GLU A 161 -22.07 14.39 32.93
C GLU A 161 -22.51 13.45 31.81
N ILE A 162 -23.06 13.97 30.71
CA ILE A 162 -23.44 13.16 29.54
C ILE A 162 -22.22 12.43 28.96
N LEU A 163 -21.08 13.12 28.81
CA LEU A 163 -19.84 12.49 28.34
C LEU A 163 -19.33 11.42 29.31
N ARG A 164 -19.45 11.63 30.63
CA ARG A 164 -19.07 10.63 31.64
C ARG A 164 -19.96 9.39 31.54
N GLU A 165 -21.26 9.57 31.40
CA GLU A 165 -22.23 8.48 31.28
C GLU A 165 -22.00 7.66 30.01
N MET A 166 -21.81 8.32 28.87
CA MET A 166 -21.48 7.64 27.61
C MET A 166 -20.17 6.85 27.70
N THR A 167 -19.15 7.41 28.35
CA THR A 167 -17.87 6.73 28.51
C THR A 167 -18.00 5.49 29.40
N GLN A 168 -18.78 5.58 30.49
CA GLN A 168 -19.04 4.45 31.38
C GLN A 168 -19.86 3.35 30.69
N GLU A 169 -20.82 3.71 29.84
CA GLU A 169 -21.62 2.75 29.09
C GLU A 169 -20.76 1.96 28.08
N ILE A 170 -19.89 2.65 27.33
CA ILE A 170 -18.96 2.03 26.38
C ILE A 170 -18.00 1.06 27.10
N VAL A 171 -17.45 1.46 28.24
CA VAL A 171 -16.57 0.58 29.04
C VAL A 171 -17.33 -0.65 29.53
N SER A 172 -18.58 -0.50 30.01
CA SER A 172 -19.38 -1.63 30.47
C SER A 172 -19.73 -2.61 29.34
N MET A 173 -19.99 -2.10 28.12
CA MET A 173 -20.25 -2.95 26.96
C MET A 173 -19.00 -3.77 26.59
N LEU A 174 -17.82 -3.16 26.60
CA LEU A 174 -16.55 -3.81 26.29
C LEU A 174 -16.17 -4.91 27.32
N GLU A 175 -16.47 -4.69 28.60
CA GLU A 175 -16.23 -5.69 29.66
C GLU A 175 -17.19 -6.88 29.57
N ARG A 176 -18.44 -6.67 29.14
CA ARG A 176 -19.41 -7.76 28.93
C ARG A 176 -19.03 -8.66 27.76
N ASP A 177 -18.52 -8.10 26.68
CA ASP A 177 -18.10 -8.89 25.51
C ASP A 177 -16.90 -9.80 25.81
N GLN A 178 -16.00 -9.39 26.71
CA GLN A 178 -14.88 -10.24 27.17
C GLN A 178 -15.34 -11.41 28.06
N SER A 179 -16.47 -11.26 28.78
CA SER A 179 -16.99 -12.28 29.69
C SER A 179 -17.80 -13.38 28.98
N ILE A 180 -18.27 -13.13 27.75
CA ILE A 180 -19.07 -14.08 26.96
C ILE A 180 -18.18 -15.06 26.15
N HIS A 181 -16.89 -14.73 25.99
CA HIS A 181 -15.91 -15.55 25.22
C HIS A 181 -14.79 -16.14 26.10
N GLY A 182 -14.99 -16.19 27.43
CA GLY A 182 -14.09 -16.82 28.41
C GLY A 182 -14.59 -18.16 28.90
#